data_AF-A0A932J9Z1-F1
#
_entry.id   AF-A0A932J9Z1-F1
#
_cell.length_a   1.000
_cell.length_b   1.000
_cell.length_c   1.000
_cell.angle_alpha   90.00
_cell.angle_beta   90.00
_cell.angle_gamma   90.00
#
_symmetry.space_group_name_H-M   'P 1'
#
loop_
_entity.id
_entity.type
_entity.pdbx_description
1 polymer ?
#
loop_
_entity_poly.entity_id
_entity_poly.type
_entity_poly.pdbx_seq_one_letter_code
_entity_poly.pdbx_strand_id
1 'polypeptide(L)'
;MKTLPEGLLGEITRRLVIELQPEQVVLFGSHAWGSPNEDSDLDLLIIVSHSGLKPTERATQAYRALRGLFVPIDILVKTRAEVERFRRVPASLECEILEKGKVLYGRSETAISAELVDQSTT
;
A
#
# COMPACT_ATOMS: atom_id res chain seq x y z
N MET A 1 1.51 -13.55 -21.32
CA MET A 1 1.19 -13.24 -19.91
C MET A 1 2.30 -13.79 -19.03
N LYS A 2 3.32 -12.97 -18.70
CA LYS A 2 4.08 -13.09 -17.46
C LYS A 2 3.10 -12.86 -16.33
N THR A 3 2.40 -13.93 -15.97
CA THR A 3 1.77 -14.05 -14.67
C THR A 3 2.85 -13.69 -13.66
N LEU A 4 2.61 -12.67 -12.82
CA LEU A 4 3.49 -12.39 -11.69
C LEU A 4 3.80 -13.75 -11.03
N PRO A 5 5.07 -14.10 -10.81
CA PRO A 5 5.44 -15.42 -10.31
C PRO A 5 4.56 -15.77 -9.11
N GLU A 6 3.99 -16.97 -9.10
CA GLU A 6 3.11 -17.39 -8.01
C GLU A 6 3.81 -17.12 -6.67
N GLY A 7 3.21 -16.25 -5.85
CA GLY A 7 3.74 -15.85 -4.54
C GLY A 7 4.67 -14.62 -4.51
N LEU A 8 5.07 -14.01 -5.65
CA LEU A 8 5.93 -12.82 -5.67
C LEU A 8 5.34 -11.67 -4.86
N LEU A 9 4.05 -11.37 -5.06
CA LEU A 9 3.36 -10.31 -4.32
C LEU A 9 3.34 -10.57 -2.81
N GLY A 10 3.22 -11.84 -2.42
CA GLY A 10 3.31 -12.27 -1.03
C GLY A 10 4.71 -12.06 -0.45
N GLU A 11 5.76 -12.41 -1.19
CA GLU A 11 7.14 -12.20 -0.75
C GLU A 11 7.50 -10.70 -0.66
N ILE A 12 7.08 -9.88 -1.63
CA ILE A 12 7.23 -8.41 -1.57
C ILE A 12 6.56 -7.88 -0.30
N THR A 13 5.30 -8.22 -0.09
CA THR A 13 4.52 -7.77 1.07
C THR A 13 5.21 -8.21 2.36
N ARG A 14 5.64 -9.47 2.45
CA ARG A 14 6.34 -10.01 3.63
C ARG A 14 7.62 -9.24 3.95
N ARG A 15 8.48 -8.97 2.96
CA ARG A 15 9.73 -8.24 3.19
C ARG A 15 9.49 -6.80 3.66
N LEU A 16 8.52 -6.13 3.05
CA LEU A 16 8.13 -4.77 3.46
C LEU A 16 7.57 -4.76 4.89
N VAL A 17 6.78 -5.77 5.26
CA VAL A 17 6.25 -5.89 6.63
C VAL A 17 7.37 -6.09 7.65
N ILE A 18 8.35 -6.95 7.35
CA ILE A 18 9.49 -7.20 8.25
C ILE A 18 10.34 -5.94 8.43
N GLU A 19 10.66 -5.25 7.33
CA GLU A 19 11.57 -4.10 7.35
C GLU A 19 10.93 -2.83 7.95
N LEU A 20 9.69 -2.52 7.56
CA LEU A 20 9.07 -1.23 7.83
C LEU A 20 8.02 -1.27 8.95
N GLN A 21 7.58 -2.46 9.36
CA GLN A 21 6.50 -2.64 10.33
C GLN A 21 5.29 -1.72 10.06
N PRO A 22 4.75 -1.73 8.83
CA PRO A 22 3.70 -0.80 8.45
C PRO A 22 2.37 -1.16 9.12
N GLU A 23 1.48 -0.16 9.21
CA GLU A 23 0.08 -0.38 9.56
C GLU A 23 -0.66 -1.02 8.38
N GLN A 24 -0.35 -0.60 7.15
CA GLN A 24 -0.99 -1.07 5.93
C GLN A 24 -0.03 -1.10 4.74
N VAL A 25 -0.26 -2.07 3.85
CA VAL A 25 0.35 -2.15 2.51
C VAL A 25 -0.79 -2.21 1.51
N VAL A 26 -0.84 -1.25 0.60
CA VAL A 26 -1.92 -1.10 -0.39
C VAL A 26 -1.33 -1.13 -1.79
N LEU A 27 -1.83 -2.05 -2.61
CA LEU A 27 -1.58 -2.08 -4.05
C LEU A 27 -2.50 -1.08 -4.74
N PHE A 28 -1.94 -0.23 -5.59
CA PHE A 28 -2.69 0.76 -6.35
C PHE A 28 -2.34 0.73 -7.85
N GLY A 29 -2.85 1.72 -8.59
CA GLY A 29 -2.50 1.92 -9.99
C GLY A 29 -3.07 0.83 -10.90
N SER A 30 -2.29 0.48 -11.93
CA SER A 30 -2.74 -0.40 -13.01
C SER A 30 -3.19 -1.77 -12.49
N HIS A 31 -2.48 -2.33 -11.51
CA HIS A 31 -2.78 -3.63 -10.91
C HIS A 31 -3.99 -3.60 -9.92
N ALA A 32 -4.38 -2.42 -9.44
CA ALA A 32 -5.56 -2.28 -8.58
C ALA A 32 -6.85 -2.04 -9.37
N TRP A 33 -6.87 -1.03 -10.24
CA TRP A 33 -8.08 -0.56 -10.93
C TRP A 33 -7.90 -0.32 -12.45
N GLY A 34 -6.71 -0.56 -12.99
CA GLY A 34 -6.44 -0.43 -14.42
C GLY A 34 -6.48 -1.76 -15.17
N SER A 35 -5.86 -1.77 -16.35
CA SER A 35 -5.61 -2.97 -17.15
C SER A 35 -4.11 -3.19 -17.26
N PRO A 36 -3.48 -3.90 -16.30
CA PRO A 36 -2.04 -4.08 -16.28
C PRO A 36 -1.61 -4.93 -17.48
N ASN A 37 -0.45 -4.58 -18.06
CA ASN A 37 0.22 -5.37 -19.08
C ASN A 37 1.47 -6.04 -18.48
N GLU A 38 2.19 -6.83 -19.28
CA GLU A 38 3.35 -7.62 -18.83
C GLU A 38 4.56 -6.77 -18.40
N ASP A 39 4.54 -5.47 -18.71
CA ASP A 39 5.60 -4.50 -18.41
C ASP A 39 5.14 -3.47 -17.36
N SER A 40 3.96 -3.66 -16.76
CA SER A 40 3.42 -2.71 -15.78
C SER A 40 4.16 -2.81 -14.45
N ASP A 41 4.53 -1.66 -13.91
CA ASP A 41 5.16 -1.54 -12.61
C ASP A 41 4.16 -1.92 -11.49
N LEU A 42 4.66 -2.52 -10.42
CA LEU A 42 3.88 -2.73 -9.20
C LEU A 42 3.86 -1.44 -8.36
N ASP A 43 2.70 -0.80 -8.23
CA ASP A 43 2.56 0.42 -7.43
C ASP A 43 2.09 0.11 -5.99
N LEU A 44 2.92 0.41 -5.00
CA LEU A 44 2.63 0.14 -3.58
C LEU A 44 2.66 1.39 -2.71
N LEU A 45 1.59 1.58 -1.93
CA LEU A 45 1.54 2.54 -0.83
C LEU A 45 1.72 1.81 0.49
N ILE A 46 2.76 2.20 1.22
CA ILE A 46 3.09 1.68 2.54
C ILE A 46 2.78 2.75 3.56
N ILE A 47 1.86 2.45 4.48
CA ILE A 47 1.44 3.38 5.51
C ILE A 47 2.04 2.95 6.84
N VAL A 48 2.91 3.77 7.40
CA VAL A 48 3.52 3.58 8.72
C VAL A 48 2.86 4.50 9.75
N SER A 49 2.83 4.10 11.02
CA SER A 49 2.22 4.92 12.08
C SER A 49 2.88 6.29 12.19
N HIS A 50 4.22 6.30 12.23
CA HIS A 50 5.05 7.48 12.39
C HIS A 50 6.44 7.23 11.79
N SER A 51 7.15 8.30 11.45
CA SER A 51 8.55 8.23 10.99
C SER A 51 9.23 9.57 11.17
N GLY A 52 10.44 9.57 11.74
CA GLY A 52 11.33 10.74 11.75
C GLY A 52 12.15 10.92 10.46
N LEU A 53 12.13 9.91 9.58
CA LEU A 53 12.86 9.92 8.31
C LEU A 53 12.12 10.71 7.23
N LYS A 54 12.89 11.33 6.32
CA LYS A 54 12.35 11.98 5.13
C LYS A 54 11.66 10.96 4.21
N PRO A 55 10.69 11.38 3.38
CA PRO A 55 10.03 10.48 2.41
C PRO A 55 11.00 9.68 1.54
N THR A 56 12.09 10.31 1.07
CA THR A 56 13.11 9.66 0.23
C THR A 56 13.91 8.59 0.97
N GLU A 57 14.17 8.79 2.27
CA GLU A 57 14.89 7.83 3.11
C GLU A 57 14.01 6.59 3.38
N ARG A 58 12.73 6.81 3.66
CA ARG A 58 11.74 5.73 3.81
C ARG A 58 11.60 4.90 2.53
N ALA A 59 11.48 5.57 1.38
CA ALA A 59 11.45 4.90 0.09
C ALA A 59 12.74 4.09 -0.14
N THR A 60 13.90 4.67 0.15
CA THR A 60 15.19 3.98 0.04
C THR A 60 15.23 2.72 0.91
N GLN A 61 14.71 2.77 2.14
CA GLN A 61 14.61 1.61 3.02
C GLN A 61 13.72 0.52 2.41
N ALA A 62 12.55 0.89 1.88
CA ALA A 62 11.65 -0.04 1.21
C ALA A 62 12.29 -0.73 -0.01
N TYR A 63 12.94 0.05 -0.88
CA TYR A 63 13.66 -0.51 -2.04
C TYR A 63 14.81 -1.45 -1.63
N ARG A 64 15.51 -1.15 -0.53
CA ARG A 64 16.56 -2.03 0.00
C ARG A 64 15.99 -3.37 0.49
N ALA A 65 14.80 -3.38 1.10
CA ALA A 65 14.13 -4.61 1.52
C ALA A 65 13.83 -5.55 0.34
N LEU A 66 13.55 -4.98 -0.83
CA LEU A 66 13.15 -5.74 -2.03
C LEU A 66 14.31 -6.08 -2.96
N ARG A 67 15.55 -5.76 -2.57
CA ARG A 67 16.73 -6.04 -3.38
C ARG A 67 16.81 -7.53 -3.75
N GLY A 68 17.06 -7.80 -5.03
CA GLY A 68 17.18 -9.17 -5.57
C GLY A 68 15.90 -9.78 -6.13
N LEU A 69 14.75 -9.10 -6.05
CA LEU A 69 13.51 -9.57 -6.68
C LEU A 69 13.38 -9.20 -8.17
N PHE A 70 14.24 -8.31 -8.68
CA PHE A 70 14.31 -7.87 -10.09
C PHE A 70 12.94 -7.59 -10.73
N VAL A 71 12.09 -6.89 -9.99
CA VAL A 71 10.74 -6.52 -10.43
C VAL A 71 10.63 -5.01 -10.54
N PRO A 72 9.97 -4.50 -11.59
CA PRO A 72 9.64 -3.09 -11.64
C PRO A 72 8.58 -2.79 -10.56
N ILE A 73 8.91 -1.90 -9.63
CA ILE A 73 8.06 -1.55 -8.50
C ILE A 73 8.24 -0.07 -8.19
N ASP A 74 7.13 0.65 -7.99
CA ASP A 74 7.12 1.98 -7.41
C ASP A 74 6.54 1.92 -5.98
N ILE A 75 7.24 2.56 -5.04
CA ILE A 75 6.92 2.47 -3.62
C ILE A 75 6.82 3.87 -3.02
N LEU A 76 5.62 4.19 -2.54
CA LEU A 76 5.37 5.35 -1.72
C LEU A 76 5.29 4.92 -0.26
N VAL A 77 6.14 5.49 0.59
CA VAL A 77 6.07 5.26 2.04
C VAL A 77 5.61 6.54 2.72
N LYS A 78 4.41 6.51 3.31
CA LYS A 78 3.78 7.66 3.97
C LYS A 78 3.42 7.33 5.42
N THR A 79 3.40 8.35 6.26
CA THR A 79 2.84 8.25 7.60
C THR A 79 1.32 8.29 7.52
N ARG A 80 0.65 7.73 8.53
CA ARG A 80 -0.80 7.88 8.69
C ARG A 80 -1.25 9.33 8.59
N ALA A 81 -0.54 10.24 9.27
CA ALA A 81 -0.86 11.67 9.27
C ALA A 81 -0.73 12.31 7.88
N GLU A 82 0.28 11.92 7.09
CA GLU A 82 0.42 12.40 5.70
C GLU A 82 -0.75 11.91 4.83
N VAL A 83 -1.17 10.66 4.96
CA VAL A 83 -2.30 10.09 4.20
C VAL A 83 -3.61 10.77 4.57
N GLU A 84 -3.91 10.89 5.86
CA GLU A 84 -5.15 11.51 6.35
C GLU A 84 -5.30 12.99 5.93
N ARG A 85 -4.18 13.71 5.81
CA ARG A 85 -4.19 15.10 5.35
C ARG A 85 -4.76 15.25 3.93
N PHE A 86 -4.52 14.27 3.07
CA PHE A 86 -4.96 14.30 1.67
C PHE A 86 -6.18 13.42 1.39
N ARG A 87 -6.58 12.56 2.33
CA ARG A 87 -7.75 11.67 2.23
C ARG A 87 -9.04 12.35 1.75
N ARG A 88 -9.24 13.65 2.06
CA ARG A 88 -10.44 14.40 1.67
C ARG A 88 -10.26 15.30 0.45
N VAL A 89 -9.11 15.22 -0.22
CA VAL A 89 -8.81 15.99 -1.42
C VAL A 89 -9.13 15.08 -2.62
N PRO A 90 -10.24 15.29 -3.36
CA PRO A 90 -10.72 14.34 -4.37
C PRO A 90 -9.76 14.14 -5.54
N ALA A 91 -8.86 15.10 -5.79
CA ALA A 91 -7.84 15.02 -6.82
C ALA A 91 -6.49 14.49 -6.30
N SER A 92 -6.41 14.03 -5.04
CA SER A 92 -5.19 13.47 -4.48
C SER A 92 -5.08 11.98 -4.79
N LEU A 93 -3.84 11.53 -4.95
CA LEU A 93 -3.53 10.12 -5.14
C LEU A 93 -3.95 9.30 -3.91
N GLU A 94 -3.79 9.85 -2.70
CA GLU A 94 -4.17 9.19 -1.45
C GLU A 94 -5.67 8.88 -1.37
N CYS A 95 -6.52 9.84 -1.77
CA CYS A 95 -7.96 9.61 -1.83
C CYS A 95 -8.29 8.44 -2.77
N GLU A 96 -7.73 8.46 -3.98
CA GLU A 96 -7.98 7.41 -4.97
C GLU A 96 -7.45 6.04 -4.50
N ILE A 97 -6.28 5.99 -3.89
CA ILE A 97 -5.70 4.75 -3.33
C ILE A 97 -6.58 4.19 -2.21
N LEU A 98 -7.10 5.04 -1.33
CA LEU A 98 -7.96 4.58 -0.22
C LEU A 98 -9.32 4.07 -0.72
N GLU A 99 -9.84 4.64 -1.80
CA GLU A 99 -11.14 4.24 -2.36
C GLU A 99 -11.06 2.98 -3.24
N LYS A 100 -10.01 2.86 -4.06
CA LYS A 100 -9.92 1.84 -5.12
C LYS A 100 -8.77 0.84 -4.91
N GLY A 101 -7.84 1.12 -4.00
CA GLY A 101 -6.67 0.29 -3.77
C GLY A 101 -7.01 -1.06 -3.16
N LYS A 102 -6.13 -2.04 -3.36
CA LYS A 102 -6.26 -3.39 -2.79
C LYS A 102 -5.32 -3.52 -1.59
N VAL A 103 -5.87 -3.76 -0.41
CA VAL A 103 -5.07 -3.98 0.80
C VAL A 103 -4.41 -5.34 0.73
N LEU A 104 -3.08 -5.38 0.77
CA LEU A 104 -2.27 -6.61 0.79
C LEU A 104 -1.90 -7.02 2.21
N TYR A 105 -1.79 -6.04 3.12
CA TYR A 105 -1.51 -6.26 4.55
C TYR A 105 -2.11 -5.13 5.37
N GLY A 106 -2.53 -5.45 6.60
CA GLY A 106 -3.23 -4.53 7.50
C GLY A 106 -4.74 -4.61 7.37
N ARG A 107 -5.46 -3.79 8.15
CA ARG A 107 -6.93 -3.75 8.09
C ARG A 107 -7.38 -2.80 6.99
N SER A 108 -8.42 -3.15 6.22
CA SER A 108 -9.13 -2.19 5.38
C SER A 108 -10.07 -1.35 6.26
N GLU A 109 -10.07 -0.03 6.12
CA GLU A 109 -11.02 0.83 6.86
C GLU A 109 -12.48 0.55 6.45
N THR A 110 -12.72 -0.01 5.26
CA THR A 110 -14.04 -0.47 4.80
C THR A 110 -14.66 -1.51 5.74
N ALA A 111 -13.85 -2.30 6.46
CA ALA A 111 -14.36 -3.31 7.38
C ALA A 111 -14.82 -2.73 8.74
N ILE A 112 -14.36 -1.52 9.12
CA ILE A 112 -14.66 -0.95 10.45
C ILE A 112 -16.02 -0.25 10.48
N SER A 113 -16.50 0.28 9.35
CA SER A 113 -17.85 0.84 9.25
C SER A 113 -18.96 -0.22 9.34
N ALA A 114 -18.65 -1.51 9.13
CA ALA A 114 -19.61 -2.60 9.28
C ALA A 114 -19.74 -3.08 10.73
N GLU A 115 -18.66 -3.03 11.54
CA GLU A 115 -18.69 -3.46 12.94
C GLU A 115 -19.27 -2.40 13.91
N LEU A 116 -19.18 -1.11 13.59
CA LEU A 116 -19.73 -0.04 14.44
C LEU A 116 -21.25 0.17 14.31
N VAL A 117 -21.90 -0.41 13.30
CA VAL A 117 -23.37 -0.32 13.14
C VAL A 117 -24.09 -1.38 13.99
N ASP A 118 -23.42 -2.47 14.37
CA ASP A 118 -24.04 -3.58 15.12
C ASP A 118 -24.11 -3.33 16.64
N GLN A 119 -23.32 -2.38 17.19
CA GLN A 119 -23.31 -2.09 18.64
C GLN A 119 -24.26 -0.96 19.07
N SER A 120 -25.12 -0.46 18.19
CA SER A 120 -26.12 0.58 18.52
C SER A 120 -27.57 0.06 18.57
N THR A 121 -27.77 -1.25 18.64
CA THR A 121 -29.11 -1.83 18.85
C THR A 121 -29.07 -2.92 19.91
N THR A 122 -29.11 -2.53 21.19
CA THR A 122 -29.84 -3.17 22.29
C THR A 122 -29.75 -2.27 23.52
#